data_AF-A0A967H2F5-F1
#
_entry.id   AF-A0A967H2F5-F1
#
_cell.length_a   1.000
_cell.length_b   1.000
_cell.length_c   1.000
_cell.angle_alpha   90.00
_cell.angle_beta   90.00
_cell.angle_gamma   90.00
#
_symmetry.space_group_name_H-M   'P 1'
#
loop_
_entity.id
_entity.type
_entity.pdbx_description
1 polymer ?
#
loop_
_entity_poly.entity_id
_entity_poly.type
_entity_poly.pdbx_seq_one_letter_code
_entity_poly.pdbx_strand_id
1 'polypeptide(L)' 'VSVSLSANHIRVENSDLRFTSKLIDGKFPDYERVLPKNSDKTVLSDKNEMKQCFSRVAILSNEKYRG' A
#
# COMPACT_ATOMS: atom_id res chain seq x y z
N VAL A 1 16.99 4.72 -14.63
CA VAL A 1 16.96 3.95 -13.37
C VAL A 1 16.81 2.50 -13.72
N SER A 2 17.78 1.65 -13.39
CA SER A 2 17.71 0.19 -13.55
C SER A 2 17.50 -0.48 -12.20
N VAL A 3 16.77 -1.60 -12.24
CA VAL A 3 16.48 -2.43 -11.07
C VAL A 3 17.00 -3.83 -11.35
N SER A 4 17.72 -4.39 -10.38
CA SER A 4 18.25 -5.75 -10.44
C SER A 4 17.95 -6.49 -9.14
N LEU A 5 17.62 -7.76 -9.27
CA LEU A 5 17.25 -8.62 -8.15
C LEU A 5 18.16 -9.85 -8.14
N SER A 6 18.62 -10.21 -6.96
CA SER A 6 19.29 -11.49 -6.67
C SER A 6 18.51 -12.22 -5.58
N ALA A 7 18.91 -13.45 -5.26
CA ALA A 7 18.22 -14.24 -4.23
C ALA A 7 18.02 -13.50 -2.90
N ASN A 8 19.00 -12.68 -2.48
CA ASN A 8 19.01 -12.05 -1.16
C ASN A 8 19.19 -10.53 -1.18
N HIS A 9 19.28 -9.90 -2.36
CA HIS A 9 19.47 -8.45 -2.47
C HIS A 9 18.67 -7.86 -3.63
N ILE A 10 18.20 -6.64 -3.41
CA ILE A 10 17.74 -5.73 -4.46
C ILE A 10 18.78 -4.64 -4.67
N ARG A 11 19.02 -4.28 -5.93
CA ARG A 11 19.84 -3.13 -6.30
C ARG A 11 19.08 -2.24 -7.27
N VAL A 12 19.09 -0.95 -6.96
CA VAL A 12 18.51 0.12 -7.77
C VAL A 12 19.63 1.09 -8.10
N GLU A 13 19.78 1.42 -9.38
CA GLU A 13 20.84 2.34 -9.82
C GLU A 13 20.32 3.36 -10.84
N ASN A 14 20.90 4.54 -10.80
CA ASN A 14 20.80 5.56 -11.82
C ASN A 14 22.22 5.95 -12.26
N SER A 15 22.36 7.02 -13.04
CA SER A 15 23.64 7.47 -13.59
C SER A 15 24.69 7.78 -12.50
N ASP A 16 24.23 8.25 -11.34
CA ASP A 16 25.09 8.87 -10.33
C ASP A 16 25.17 8.07 -9.02
N LEU A 17 24.22 7.15 -8.81
CA LEU A 17 23.98 6.53 -7.51
C LEU A 17 23.53 5.08 -7.66
N ARG A 18 24.08 4.23 -6.81
CA ARG A 18 23.72 2.82 -6.67
C ARG A 18 23.31 2.51 -5.25
N PHE A 19 22.08 2.08 -5.06
CA PHE A 19 21.53 1.61 -3.81
C PHE A 19 21.42 0.09 -3.80
N THR A 20 21.86 -0.57 -2.73
CA THR A 20 21.70 -2.02 -2.55
C THR A 20 21.15 -2.30 -1.15
N SER A 21 20.12 -3.14 -1.07
CA SER A 21 19.50 -3.56 0.20
C SER A 21 19.37 -5.08 0.24
N LYS A 22 19.48 -5.65 1.45
CA LYS A 22 19.11 -7.05 1.69
C LYS A 22 17.60 -7.22 1.55
N LEU A 23 17.18 -8.37 1.06
CA LEU A 23 15.79 -8.81 1.08
C LEU A 23 15.45 -9.39 2.45
N ILE A 24 14.18 -9.28 2.83
CA ILE A 24 13.64 -9.96 4.00
C ILE A 24 13.41 -11.43 3.61
N ASP A 25 13.99 -12.34 4.38
CA ASP A 25 13.70 -13.77 4.24
C ASP A 25 12.36 -14.09 4.90
N GLY A 26 11.37 -14.42 4.08
CA GLY A 26 10.03 -14.69 4.56
C GLY A 26 9.03 -14.87 3.42
N LYS A 27 7.98 -15.64 3.70
CA LYS A 27 6.86 -15.78 2.77
C LYS A 27 5.94 -14.57 2.91
N PHE A 28 5.88 -13.75 1.87
CA PHE A 28 4.90 -12.66 1.81
C PHE A 28 3.48 -13.25 1.75
N PRO A 29 2.50 -12.68 2.49
CA PRO A 29 1.11 -13.14 2.42
C PRO A 29 0.55 -13.06 0.99
N ASP A 30 -0.32 -14.01 0.66
CA ASP A 30 -1.04 -13.98 -0.61
C ASP A 30 -2.10 -12.88 -0.60
N TYR A 31 -1.80 -11.76 -1.28
CA TYR A 31 -2.65 -10.57 -1.31
C TYR A 31 -4.01 -10.83 -1.99
N GLU A 32 -4.09 -11.80 -2.90
CA GLU A 32 -5.34 -12.11 -3.60
C GLU A 32 -6.39 -12.73 -2.68
N ARG A 33 -5.95 -13.33 -1.57
CA ARG A 33 -6.84 -13.95 -0.58
C ARG A 33 -7.55 -12.94 0.31
N VAL A 34 -7.07 -11.69 0.39
CA VAL A 34 -7.71 -10.63 1.17
C VAL A 34 -8.59 -9.71 0.33
N LEU A 35 -8.48 -9.78 -1.01
CA LEU A 35 -9.31 -8.98 -1.89
C LEU A 35 -10.74 -9.57 -1.98
N PRO A 36 -11.79 -8.79 -1.68
CA PRO A 36 -13.17 -9.24 -1.81
C PRO A 36 -13.50 -9.52 -3.27
N LYS A 37 -13.82 -10.78 -3.61
CA LYS A 37 -14.02 -11.22 -5.01
C LYS A 37 -15.39 -10.87 -5.58
N ASN A 38 -16.41 -10.79 -4.73
CA ASN A 38 -17.81 -10.62 -5.13
C ASN A 38 -18.38 -9.32 -4.56
N SER A 39 -17.75 -8.19 -4.87
CA SER A 39 -18.34 -6.88 -4.55
C SER A 39 -19.39 -6.55 -5.60
N ASP A 40 -20.66 -6.50 -5.19
CA ASP A 40 -21.83 -6.24 -6.05
C ASP A 40 -22.26 -4.77 -6.03
N LYS A 41 -21.66 -3.96 -5.14
CA LYS A 41 -22.01 -2.56 -4.91
C LYS A 41 -20.84 -1.67 -5.27
N THR A 42 -21.09 -0.72 -6.17
CA THR A 42 -20.13 0.31 -6.56
C THR A 42 -20.65 1.67 -6.14
N VAL A 43 -19.78 2.49 -5.54
CA VAL A 43 -20.05 3.88 -5.18
C VAL A 43 -18.97 4.75 -5.82
N LEU A 44 -19.39 5.79 -6.54
CA LEU A 44 -18.50 6.76 -7.18
C LEU A 44 -18.65 8.11 -6.49
N SER A 45 -17.54 8.80 -6.25
CA SER A 45 -17.51 10.11 -5.60
C SER A 45 -16.18 10.80 -5.86
N ASP A 46 -16.11 12.11 -5.62
CA ASP A 46 -14.86 12.85 -5.68
C ASP A 46 -13.92 12.43 -4.54
N LYS A 47 -12.66 12.15 -4.90
CA LYS A 47 -11.64 11.68 -3.97
C LYS A 47 -11.36 12.69 -2.85
N ASN A 48 -11.29 13.97 -3.19
CA ASN A 48 -10.90 15.00 -2.24
C ASN A 48 -12.06 15.31 -1.29
N GLU A 49 -13.28 15.42 -1.81
CA GLU A 49 -14.48 15.62 -1.02
C GLU A 49 -14.69 14.47 -0.03
N MET A 50 -14.64 13.23 -0.50
CA MET A 50 -14.81 12.05 0.35
C MET A 50 -13.74 11.98 1.45
N LYS A 51 -12.48 12.27 1.12
CA LYS A 51 -11.38 12.34 2.10
C LYS A 51 -11.64 13.39 3.18
N GLN A 52 -12.08 14.59 2.79
CA GLN A 52 -12.37 15.66 3.74
C GLN A 52 -13.57 15.33 4.64
N CYS A 53 -14.62 14.73 4.06
CA CYS A 53 -15.77 14.23 4.82
C CYS A 53 -15.34 13.21 5.89
N PHE A 54 -14.58 12.18 5.51
CA PHE A 54 -14.12 11.17 6.48
C PHE A 54 -13.19 11.76 7.54
N SER A 55 -12.31 12.71 7.17
CA SER A 55 -11.46 13.39 8.15
C SER A 55 -12.26 14.12 9.23
N ARG A 56 -13.39 14.74 8.88
CA ARG A 56 -14.28 15.41 9.86
C ARG A 56 -15.04 14.40 10.71
N VAL A 57 -15.59 13.35 10.09
CA VAL A 57 -16.33 12.28 10.80
C VAL A 57 -15.43 11.58 11.81
N ALA A 58 -14.15 11.37 11.47
CA ALA A 58 -13.18 10.74 12.35
C ALA A 58 -12.97 11.49 13.68
N ILE A 59 -13.21 12.80 13.73
CA ILE A 59 -13.07 13.61 14.96
C ILE A 59 -14.02 13.12 16.05
N LEU A 60 -15.24 12.74 15.67
CA LEU A 60 -16.28 12.26 16.59
C LEU A 60 -16.42 10.73 16.57
N SER A 61 -15.62 10.02 15.77
CA SER A 61 -15.63 8.56 15.77
C SER A 61 -14.92 8.02 17.01
N ASN A 62 -15.43 6.90 17.52
CA ASN A 62 -14.83 6.21 18.64
C ASN A 62 -13.41 5.74 18.27
N GLU A 63 -12.43 6.07 19.11
CA GLU A 63 -11.01 5.79 18.89
C GLU A 63 -10.71 4.31 18.71
N LYS A 64 -11.52 3.43 19.30
CA LYS A 64 -11.42 1.98 19.10
C LYS A 64 -11.62 1.55 17.64
N TYR A 65 -12.28 2.38 16.83
CA TYR A 65 -12.57 2.12 15.41
C TYR A 65 -11.86 3.10 14.47
N ARG A 66 -10.88 3.88 14.96
CA ARG A 66 -10.11 4.82 14.12
C ARG A 66 -9.09 4.15 13.20
N GLY A 67 -8.89 2.84 13.30
CA GLY A 67 -7.90 2.07 12.54
C GLY A 67 -7.19 1.08 13.43
#